data_AF-A0A6L9ZB80-F1
#
_entry.id   AF-A0A6L9ZB80-F1
#
_cell.length_a   1.000
_cell.length_b   1.000
_cell.length_c   1.000
_cell.angle_alpha   90.00
_cell.angle_beta   90.00
_cell.angle_gamma   90.00
#
_symmetry.space_group_name_H-M   'P 1'
#
loop_
_entity.id
_entity.type
_entity.pdbx_description
1 polymer ?
#
loop_
_entity_poly.entity_id
_entity_poly.type
_entity_poly.pdbx_seq_one_letter_code
_entity_poly.pdbx_strand_id
1 'polypeptide(L)'
;MLGGEISLRGGLLSAEGGQIEIAAVGSNNSRSMVELTPVASGWDIDLRGATITVADNSSILTQNEGHKSAGNTILHGTETVTIGENDANGSINTFVANLTISSGDGGDLDIITNNLNVFGGAQVLLNTFGESAPGNINIVASESVNIIGLGALNRDNQSDFTSDVNSLTFSEATAGDITISTNQLRVVVANILTFTAGKGNGGNISINANESIEIVGLISGINDQGLVSAASFSEGDGGSVDINTTRLLLADGGIIGASAFGKGNAGIVTINASESITLLDTLPTPFTSTQISSTITRPPVFFQRLFGLDPIPTANAGKITINTSELTISGDSDTQDAQIRVRNQGSGNGGELVIKADTINLNYGASIASSTFSGQGGNIELDIRNGLLLRNGSTITTEAENDGDGGNITINSDLLTLIESSLINANANRGDGGEIKITTQGLFVFPDSAITASS
;
A
#
# COMPACT_ATOMS: atom_id res chain seq x y z
N MET A 1 -23.76 32.83 17.96
CA MET A 1 -23.05 32.62 16.68
C MET A 1 -21.72 31.96 17.02
N LEU A 2 -21.56 30.71 16.56
CA LEU A 2 -20.35 29.86 16.28
C LEU A 2 -19.09 30.04 17.17
N GLY A 3 -18.38 29.00 17.63
CA GLY A 3 -18.37 27.60 17.18
C GLY A 3 -17.56 26.61 18.07
N GLY A 4 -17.65 25.33 17.71
CA GLY A 4 -17.00 24.15 18.33
C GLY A 4 -15.93 23.53 17.43
N GLU A 5 -15.14 24.39 16.79
CA GLU A 5 -14.10 24.06 15.82
C GLU A 5 -12.72 24.33 16.44
N ILE A 6 -11.76 23.41 16.25
CA ILE A 6 -10.35 23.60 16.60
C ILE A 6 -9.57 23.79 15.29
N SER A 7 -8.92 24.95 15.13
CA SER A 7 -8.11 25.26 13.95
C SER A 7 -6.70 25.70 14.37
N LEU A 8 -5.70 24.98 13.88
CA LEU A 8 -4.29 25.39 13.95
C LEU A 8 -3.92 26.01 12.60
N ARG A 9 -3.48 27.27 12.60
CA ARG A 9 -3.02 28.01 11.41
C ARG A 9 -1.66 28.66 11.69
N GLY A 10 -0.64 28.31 10.92
CA GLY A 10 0.74 28.82 11.07
C GLY A 10 1.40 28.53 12.42
N GLY A 11 1.00 27.47 13.13
CA GLY A 11 1.46 27.15 14.50
C GLY A 11 2.04 25.75 14.65
N LEU A 12 2.96 25.58 15.60
CA LEU A 12 3.51 24.29 16.05
C LEU A 12 2.93 23.96 17.44
N LEU A 13 2.30 22.78 17.55
CA LEU A 13 1.94 22.16 18.83
C LEU A 13 2.92 21.00 19.09
N SER A 14 3.97 21.25 19.88
CA SER A 14 5.03 20.28 20.24
C SER A 14 5.10 19.96 21.74
N ALA A 15 4.87 18.73 22.16
CA ALA A 15 5.06 18.34 23.56
C ALA A 15 6.41 17.63 23.79
N GLU A 16 7.48 18.41 24.05
CA GLU A 16 8.80 17.87 24.42
C GLU A 16 8.94 17.85 25.95
N GLY A 17 8.51 16.76 26.61
CA GLY A 17 8.61 16.62 28.07
C GLY A 17 7.96 17.75 28.90
N GLY A 18 7.06 18.54 28.30
CA GLY A 18 6.45 19.76 28.85
C GLY A 18 4.99 19.98 28.41
N GLN A 19 4.41 21.12 28.80
CA GLN A 19 2.98 21.47 28.64
C GLN A 19 2.75 22.42 27.46
N ILE A 20 1.84 22.08 26.54
CA ILE A 20 1.20 23.07 25.65
C ILE A 20 -0.30 23.05 25.85
N GLU A 21 -0.86 24.24 26.13
CA GLU A 21 -2.29 24.47 26.24
C GLU A 21 -2.80 25.24 25.02
N ILE A 22 -3.76 24.66 24.30
CA ILE A 22 -4.57 25.40 23.33
C ILE A 22 -6.04 25.19 23.71
N ALA A 23 -6.64 26.19 24.34
CA ALA A 23 -8.04 26.14 24.75
C ALA A 23 -8.97 26.71 23.67
N ALA A 24 -10.03 25.96 23.33
CA ALA A 24 -11.23 26.49 22.68
C ALA A 24 -12.38 26.45 23.69
N VAL A 25 -13.02 27.60 23.97
CA VAL A 25 -14.12 27.69 24.95
C VAL A 25 -15.45 27.76 24.21
N GLY A 26 -16.32 26.77 24.41
CA GLY A 26 -17.69 26.74 23.86
C GLY A 26 -18.77 26.56 24.94
N SER A 27 -19.84 27.35 24.87
CA SER A 27 -21.03 27.25 25.73
C SER A 27 -22.00 26.16 25.26
N ASN A 28 -22.65 25.49 26.22
CA ASN A 28 -23.73 24.48 26.09
C ASN A 28 -23.29 23.00 26.09
N ASN A 29 -22.52 22.60 27.12
CA ASN A 29 -22.31 21.21 27.55
C ASN A 29 -21.73 20.19 26.54
N SER A 30 -21.40 20.59 25.30
CA SER A 30 -20.47 19.85 24.44
C SER A 30 -19.07 20.40 24.66
N ARG A 31 -18.24 19.61 25.34
CA ARG A 31 -16.86 19.96 25.69
C ARG A 31 -15.96 19.78 24.47
N SER A 32 -15.55 20.88 23.82
CA SER A 32 -14.30 20.88 23.07
C SER A 32 -13.17 21.06 24.09
N MET A 33 -12.32 20.04 24.24
CA MET A 33 -11.20 20.04 25.17
C MET A 33 -9.95 19.63 24.40
N VAL A 34 -8.86 20.32 24.69
CA VAL A 34 -7.51 19.83 24.43
C VAL A 34 -6.96 19.44 25.79
N GLU A 35 -6.74 18.16 26.00
CA GLU A 35 -6.29 17.62 27.28
C GLU A 35 -4.93 16.94 27.10
N LEU A 36 -3.95 17.34 27.91
CA LEU A 36 -2.74 16.56 28.09
C LEU A 36 -2.94 15.65 29.30
N THR A 37 -3.06 14.35 29.06
CA THR A 37 -3.22 13.38 30.15
C THR A 37 -1.83 12.87 30.57
N PRO A 38 -1.37 13.13 31.81
CA PRO A 38 -0.10 12.59 32.25
C PRO A 38 -0.18 11.08 32.36
N VAL A 39 0.69 10.38 31.65
CA VAL A 39 0.90 8.94 31.78
C VAL A 39 2.22 8.66 32.51
N ALA A 40 2.44 7.42 32.98
CA ALA A 40 3.62 7.07 33.78
C ALA A 40 4.98 7.37 33.10
N SER A 41 4.94 7.61 31.79
CA SER A 41 6.07 7.66 30.89
C SER A 41 6.10 8.88 29.94
N GLY A 42 5.09 9.78 29.99
CA GLY A 42 4.97 10.93 29.08
C GLY A 42 3.62 11.65 29.22
N TRP A 43 3.11 12.21 28.12
CA TRP A 43 1.81 12.87 28.04
C TRP A 43 1.10 12.45 26.76
N ASP A 44 -0.20 12.20 26.84
CA ASP A 44 -1.05 12.06 25.65
C ASP A 44 -1.41 13.45 25.12
N ILE A 45 -1.41 13.67 23.81
CA ILE A 45 -2.06 14.82 23.16
C ILE A 45 -3.46 14.40 22.75
N ASP A 46 -4.52 14.86 23.43
CA ASP A 46 -5.92 14.53 23.07
C ASP A 46 -6.66 15.79 22.61
N LEU A 47 -6.98 15.85 21.31
CA LEU A 47 -7.79 16.91 20.69
C LEU A 47 -9.21 16.41 20.45
N ARG A 48 -10.21 17.04 21.10
CA ARG A 48 -11.63 16.69 20.91
C ARG A 48 -12.45 17.87 20.42
N GLY A 49 -13.12 17.70 19.28
CA GLY A 49 -13.98 18.73 18.69
C GLY A 49 -15.04 18.13 17.76
N ALA A 50 -15.96 18.95 17.26
CA ALA A 50 -16.81 18.50 16.15
C ALA A 50 -15.98 18.42 14.86
N THR A 51 -15.26 19.51 14.60
CA THR A 51 -14.31 19.62 13.49
C THR A 51 -12.92 19.96 14.04
N ILE A 52 -11.91 19.23 13.57
CA ILE A 52 -10.49 19.50 13.83
C ILE A 52 -9.83 19.78 12.48
N THR A 53 -9.16 20.93 12.36
CA THR A 53 -8.44 21.33 11.15
C THR A 53 -7.00 21.69 11.49
N VAL A 54 -6.05 20.96 10.90
CA VAL A 54 -4.61 21.24 10.91
C VAL A 54 -4.24 21.71 9.50
N ALA A 55 -3.97 23.00 9.31
CA ALA A 55 -3.86 23.62 8.00
C ALA A 55 -2.85 24.78 8.00
N ASP A 56 -2.67 25.49 6.89
CA ASP A 56 -1.76 26.64 6.76
C ASP A 56 -0.32 26.36 7.30
N ASN A 57 0.30 25.24 6.89
CA ASN A 57 1.62 24.80 7.36
C ASN A 57 1.70 24.57 8.89
N SER A 58 0.62 24.09 9.50
CA SER A 58 0.60 23.80 10.94
C SER A 58 0.99 22.36 11.25
N SER A 59 1.53 22.12 12.44
CA SER A 59 1.93 20.78 12.85
C SER A 59 1.52 20.42 14.27
N ILE A 60 1.18 19.14 14.45
CA ILE A 60 1.07 18.47 15.75
C ILE A 60 2.22 17.48 15.84
N LEU A 61 3.03 17.58 16.87
CA LEU A 61 4.25 16.79 17.00
C LEU A 61 4.44 16.28 18.43
N THR A 62 4.55 14.96 18.56
CA THR A 62 4.99 14.29 19.79
C THR A 62 6.40 13.74 19.57
N GLN A 63 7.38 14.10 20.42
CA GLN A 63 8.76 13.60 20.30
C GLN A 63 9.15 12.84 21.57
N ASN A 64 9.61 11.60 21.42
CA ASN A 64 10.20 10.81 22.49
C ASN A 64 11.73 10.77 22.38
N GLU A 65 12.37 11.63 23.16
CA GLU A 65 13.83 11.65 23.33
C GLU A 65 14.30 10.90 24.59
N GLY A 66 13.35 10.32 25.34
CA GLY A 66 13.60 9.67 26.61
C GLY A 66 13.76 8.15 26.52
N HIS A 67 14.00 7.54 27.68
CA HIS A 67 14.08 6.08 27.85
C HIS A 67 12.76 5.44 28.31
N LYS A 68 11.69 6.23 28.41
CA LYS A 68 10.35 5.76 28.78
C LYS A 68 9.42 5.85 27.57
N SER A 69 8.36 5.05 27.53
CA SER A 69 7.38 5.06 26.44
C SER A 69 6.64 6.40 26.33
N ALA A 70 6.43 6.92 25.12
CA ALA A 70 5.69 8.16 24.90
C ALA A 70 4.20 7.98 25.22
N GLY A 71 3.49 9.09 25.37
CA GLY A 71 2.02 9.09 25.31
C GLY A 71 1.53 9.14 23.86
N ASN A 72 0.24 8.94 23.69
CA ASN A 72 -0.43 8.86 22.40
C ASN A 72 -0.82 10.24 21.85
N THR A 73 -0.98 10.34 20.54
CA THR A 73 -1.57 11.51 19.88
C THR A 73 -2.96 11.12 19.37
N ILE A 74 -4.01 11.76 19.88
CA ILE A 74 -5.41 11.40 19.65
C ILE A 74 -6.15 12.60 19.05
N LEU A 75 -6.71 12.43 17.86
CA LEU A 75 -7.57 13.41 17.20
C LEU A 75 -8.99 12.84 17.11
N HIS A 76 -9.90 13.35 17.93
CA HIS A 76 -11.30 12.93 17.96
C HIS A 76 -12.22 14.05 17.44
N GLY A 77 -12.54 14.00 16.15
CA GLY A 77 -13.47 14.91 15.49
C GLY A 77 -14.83 14.24 15.30
N THR A 78 -15.89 14.62 16.02
CA THR A 78 -17.20 13.93 15.91
C THR A 78 -17.88 14.08 14.55
N GLU A 79 -17.39 14.98 13.69
CA GLU A 79 -17.85 15.16 12.32
C GLU A 79 -16.69 15.04 11.32
N THR A 80 -15.62 15.81 11.47
CA THR A 80 -14.52 15.83 10.50
C THR A 80 -13.17 16.10 11.14
N VAL A 81 -12.14 15.40 10.66
CA VAL A 81 -10.73 15.75 10.87
C VAL A 81 -10.12 16.07 9.51
N THR A 82 -9.54 17.26 9.36
CA THR A 82 -8.85 17.70 8.15
C THR A 82 -7.39 18.02 8.48
N ILE A 83 -6.47 17.43 7.73
CA ILE A 83 -5.03 17.66 7.83
C ILE A 83 -4.55 18.08 6.45
N GLY A 84 -3.96 19.27 6.37
CA GLY A 84 -3.62 19.91 5.11
C GLY A 84 -4.75 20.77 4.55
N GLU A 85 -4.46 21.31 3.38
CA GLU A 85 -5.34 22.20 2.64
C GLU A 85 -5.47 21.71 1.21
N ASN A 86 -6.68 21.90 0.68
CA ASN A 86 -6.97 21.63 -0.70
C ASN A 86 -6.79 22.91 -1.54
N ASP A 87 -5.60 23.51 -1.47
CA ASP A 87 -5.29 24.79 -2.12
C ASP A 87 -4.15 24.64 -3.14
N ALA A 88 -4.01 25.61 -4.03
CA ALA A 88 -3.03 25.58 -5.13
C ALA A 88 -1.56 25.69 -4.66
N ASN A 89 -1.30 25.99 -3.39
CA ASN A 89 0.03 26.27 -2.86
C ASN A 89 0.69 25.03 -2.23
N GLY A 90 -0.12 24.03 -1.86
CA GLY A 90 0.36 22.81 -1.20
C GLY A 90 0.60 23.00 0.29
N SER A 91 0.37 21.93 1.03
CA SER A 91 0.48 21.79 2.48
C SER A 91 1.73 21.00 2.90
N ILE A 92 2.87 21.25 2.25
CA ILE A 92 4.12 20.48 2.39
C ILE A 92 4.68 20.49 3.83
N ASN A 93 4.31 21.46 4.66
CA ASN A 93 4.72 21.52 6.07
C ASN A 93 3.58 21.25 7.06
N THR A 94 2.45 20.72 6.59
CA THR A 94 1.33 20.39 7.45
C THR A 94 1.41 18.91 7.85
N PHE A 95 1.61 18.62 9.14
CA PHE A 95 1.74 17.23 9.58
C PHE A 95 1.20 16.96 10.99
N VAL A 96 0.79 15.72 11.22
CA VAL A 96 0.53 15.14 12.55
C VAL A 96 1.50 13.99 12.72
N ALA A 97 2.41 14.10 13.68
CA ALA A 97 3.55 13.20 13.75
C ALA A 97 3.88 12.75 15.18
N ASN A 98 4.26 11.47 15.33
CA ASN A 98 5.05 11.02 16.47
C ASN A 98 6.46 10.66 16.01
N LEU A 99 7.46 11.06 16.80
CA LEU A 99 8.87 10.85 16.52
C LEU A 99 9.53 10.15 17.71
N THR A 100 10.09 8.97 17.47
CA THR A 100 10.80 8.18 18.48
C THR A 100 12.31 8.23 18.21
N ILE A 101 13.03 9.05 18.97
CA ILE A 101 14.46 9.32 18.74
C ILE A 101 15.35 8.42 19.59
N SER A 102 14.97 8.19 20.84
CA SER A 102 15.77 7.49 21.84
C SER A 102 15.23 6.09 22.11
N SER A 103 15.60 5.48 23.24
CA SER A 103 15.31 4.07 23.54
C SER A 103 13.95 3.79 24.18
N GLY A 104 13.11 4.80 24.41
CA GLY A 104 11.74 4.62 24.89
C GLY A 104 10.78 4.37 23.72
N ASP A 105 9.73 3.58 23.91
CA ASP A 105 8.77 3.31 22.83
C ASP A 105 8.03 4.59 22.39
N GLY A 106 7.67 4.69 21.12
CA GLY A 106 6.74 5.69 20.60
C GLY A 106 5.31 5.41 21.03
N GLY A 107 4.50 6.46 21.04
CA GLY A 107 3.07 6.35 21.31
C GLY A 107 2.29 6.15 20.01
N ASP A 108 1.05 5.70 20.15
CA ASP A 108 0.13 5.53 19.02
C ASP A 108 -0.36 6.90 18.51
N LEU A 109 -0.81 6.93 17.26
CA LEU A 109 -1.50 8.05 16.64
C LEU A 109 -2.90 7.60 16.23
N ASP A 110 -3.90 8.05 16.99
CA ASP A 110 -5.30 7.68 16.81
C ASP A 110 -6.10 8.82 16.18
N ILE A 111 -6.82 8.55 15.10
CA ILE A 111 -7.75 9.49 14.47
C ILE A 111 -9.14 8.86 14.46
N ILE A 112 -10.09 9.48 15.16
CA ILE A 112 -11.47 9.01 15.29
C ILE A 112 -12.41 10.09 14.77
N THR A 113 -13.16 9.80 13.70
CA THR A 113 -14.05 10.78 13.08
C THR A 113 -15.17 10.16 12.24
N ASN A 114 -16.04 10.96 11.63
CA ASN A 114 -16.89 10.46 10.54
C ASN A 114 -16.13 10.56 9.21
N ASN A 115 -15.49 11.70 8.96
CA ASN A 115 -14.75 11.98 7.73
C ASN A 115 -13.31 12.43 8.04
N LEU A 116 -12.32 11.67 7.57
CA LEU A 116 -10.92 12.09 7.59
C LEU A 116 -10.52 12.59 6.19
N ASN A 117 -9.91 13.76 6.14
CA ASN A 117 -9.27 14.27 4.94
C ASN A 117 -7.80 14.62 5.18
N VAL A 118 -6.91 14.09 4.33
CA VAL A 118 -5.49 14.41 4.28
C VAL A 118 -5.18 14.97 2.89
N PHE A 119 -4.89 16.26 2.80
CA PHE A 119 -4.86 16.99 1.52
C PHE A 119 -3.52 17.66 1.23
N GLY A 120 -3.23 17.79 -0.07
CA GLY A 120 -2.32 18.78 -0.60
C GLY A 120 -0.85 18.56 -0.21
N GLY A 121 -0.43 17.34 0.09
CA GLY A 121 0.94 17.05 0.55
C GLY A 121 1.10 16.96 2.07
N ALA A 122 -0.01 17.01 2.81
CA ALA A 122 0.04 16.85 4.26
C ALA A 122 0.39 15.41 4.67
N GLN A 123 0.96 15.27 5.87
CA GLN A 123 1.50 13.99 6.35
C GLN A 123 0.92 13.60 7.72
N VAL A 124 0.55 12.33 7.87
CA VAL A 124 0.26 11.68 9.15
C VAL A 124 1.32 10.61 9.35
N LEU A 125 2.24 10.79 10.30
CA LEU A 125 3.45 9.98 10.30
C LEU A 125 3.93 9.49 11.67
N LEU A 126 4.55 8.32 11.67
CA LEU A 126 5.42 7.83 12.74
C LEU A 126 6.83 7.73 12.20
N ASN A 127 7.79 8.40 12.82
CA ASN A 127 9.21 8.27 12.48
C ASN A 127 9.97 7.69 13.66
N THR A 128 10.73 6.63 13.44
CA THR A 128 11.53 5.99 14.51
C THR A 128 12.99 5.86 14.12
N PHE A 129 13.84 6.51 14.92
CA PHE A 129 15.30 6.48 14.82
C PHE A 129 15.92 5.69 15.98
N GLY A 130 15.18 5.55 17.09
CA GLY A 130 15.55 4.73 18.23
C GLY A 130 15.30 3.23 18.02
N GLU A 131 15.92 2.39 18.83
CA GLU A 131 15.83 0.91 18.72
C GLU A 131 14.55 0.32 19.36
N SER A 132 13.69 1.16 19.92
CA SER A 132 12.42 0.81 20.57
C SER A 132 11.23 0.79 19.60
N ALA A 133 10.07 0.32 20.06
CA ALA A 133 8.89 0.21 19.19
C ALA A 133 8.33 1.60 18.81
N PRO A 134 7.94 1.84 17.55
CA PRO A 134 7.49 3.15 17.04
C PRO A 134 6.10 3.65 17.52
N GLY A 135 5.25 2.77 18.04
CA GLY A 135 3.79 2.98 18.11
C GLY A 135 3.09 2.62 16.78
N ASN A 136 1.77 2.79 16.69
CA ASN A 136 0.96 2.48 15.50
C ASN A 136 0.08 3.67 15.07
N ILE A 137 -0.36 3.67 13.80
CA ILE A 137 -1.37 4.62 13.31
C ILE A 137 -2.72 3.91 13.23
N ASN A 138 -3.72 4.40 13.96
CA ASN A 138 -5.08 3.87 13.93
C ASN A 138 -6.07 4.93 13.45
N ILE A 139 -6.74 4.66 12.34
CA ILE A 139 -7.74 5.56 11.75
C ILE A 139 -9.10 4.85 11.77
N VAL A 140 -10.07 5.45 12.46
CA VAL A 140 -11.46 5.01 12.48
C VAL A 140 -12.33 6.16 12.00
N ALA A 141 -12.80 6.06 10.75
CA ALA A 141 -13.70 7.03 10.15
C ALA A 141 -15.05 6.36 9.84
N SER A 142 -16.17 6.80 10.41
CA SER A 142 -17.44 6.09 10.20
C SER A 142 -18.03 6.22 8.78
N GLU A 143 -17.56 7.19 7.99
CA GLU A 143 -18.07 7.47 6.63
C GLU A 143 -16.94 7.37 5.59
N SER A 144 -15.92 8.22 5.66
CA SER A 144 -14.88 8.26 4.63
C SER A 144 -13.48 8.61 5.14
N VAL A 145 -12.48 8.07 4.44
CA VAL A 145 -11.07 8.49 4.54
C VAL A 145 -10.62 8.90 3.15
N ASN A 146 -10.20 10.15 3.00
CA ASN A 146 -9.70 10.71 1.75
C ASN A 146 -8.24 11.14 1.95
N ILE A 147 -7.30 10.52 1.22
CA ILE A 147 -5.88 10.88 1.22
C ILE A 147 -5.53 11.27 -0.21
N ILE A 148 -5.37 12.57 -0.45
CA ILE A 148 -5.31 13.14 -1.81
C ILE A 148 -4.14 14.13 -1.89
N GLY A 149 -3.20 13.86 -2.79
CA GLY A 149 -2.07 14.76 -3.08
C GLY A 149 -2.45 15.94 -3.97
N LEU A 150 -1.55 16.93 -4.05
CA LEU A 150 -1.79 18.18 -4.79
C LEU A 150 -1.74 18.00 -6.32
N GLY A 151 -1.04 16.97 -6.81
CA GLY A 151 -0.99 16.64 -8.23
C GLY A 151 -2.39 16.47 -8.84
N ALA A 152 -3.38 16.03 -8.06
CA ALA A 152 -4.74 15.82 -8.54
C ALA A 152 -5.45 17.10 -9.08
N LEU A 153 -4.96 18.32 -8.80
CA LEU A 153 -5.74 19.55 -8.99
C LEU A 153 -5.04 20.69 -9.75
N ASN A 154 -3.72 20.65 -9.96
CA ASN A 154 -2.99 21.76 -10.56
C ASN A 154 -2.14 21.30 -11.76
N ARG A 155 -2.63 21.52 -12.99
CA ARG A 155 -2.01 21.03 -14.24
C ARG A 155 -0.78 21.83 -14.69
N ASP A 156 -0.50 22.98 -14.04
CA ASP A 156 0.41 24.00 -14.57
C ASP A 156 1.71 24.19 -13.77
N ASN A 157 1.87 23.54 -12.60
CA ASN A 157 3.07 23.64 -11.76
C ASN A 157 3.65 22.25 -11.45
N GLN A 158 4.92 22.03 -11.79
CA GLN A 158 5.68 20.78 -11.56
C GLN A 158 6.06 20.53 -10.09
N SER A 159 5.19 20.90 -9.15
CA SER A 159 5.43 20.67 -7.73
C SER A 159 4.41 19.65 -7.24
N ASP A 160 4.79 18.39 -7.44
CA ASP A 160 4.03 17.23 -7.00
C ASP A 160 4.21 17.08 -5.48
N PHE A 161 3.10 17.12 -4.74
CA PHE A 161 3.09 16.87 -3.31
C PHE A 161 2.15 15.72 -3.01
N THR A 162 2.73 14.56 -2.73
CA THR A 162 2.01 13.38 -2.26
C THR A 162 1.55 13.58 -0.83
N SER A 163 0.28 13.32 -0.56
CA SER A 163 -0.21 13.23 0.82
C SER A 163 0.11 11.85 1.39
N ASP A 164 0.56 11.78 2.63
CA ASP A 164 1.12 10.54 3.20
C ASP A 164 0.46 10.16 4.53
N VAL A 165 0.19 8.86 4.71
CA VAL A 165 -0.03 8.21 6.00
C VAL A 165 1.02 7.13 6.16
N ASN A 166 2.04 7.35 6.98
CA ASN A 166 3.21 6.47 6.96
C ASN A 166 3.84 6.17 8.33
N SER A 167 4.48 5.00 8.42
CA SER A 167 5.25 4.55 9.56
C SER A 167 6.64 4.16 9.08
N LEU A 168 7.63 5.00 9.36
CA LEU A 168 8.99 4.89 8.86
C LEU A 168 9.96 4.61 10.01
N THR A 169 10.68 3.50 9.92
CA THR A 169 11.70 3.11 10.91
C THR A 169 13.08 3.04 10.28
N PHE A 170 14.01 3.80 10.84
CA PHE A 170 15.39 3.93 10.38
C PHE A 170 16.39 3.17 11.26
N SER A 171 15.90 2.53 12.33
CA SER A 171 16.67 1.72 13.27
C SER A 171 16.53 0.22 13.01
N GLU A 172 17.05 -0.62 13.92
CA GLU A 172 16.84 -2.07 13.89
C GLU A 172 15.44 -2.50 14.38
N ALA A 173 14.58 -1.56 14.81
CA ALA A 173 13.21 -1.83 15.21
C ALA A 173 12.30 -2.17 14.00
N THR A 174 11.18 -2.84 14.28
CA THR A 174 10.12 -3.10 13.28
C THR A 174 9.24 -1.86 13.16
N ALA A 175 8.88 -1.48 11.93
CA ALA A 175 7.97 -0.35 11.70
C ALA A 175 6.59 -0.62 12.29
N GLY A 176 5.95 0.45 12.77
CA GLY A 176 4.62 0.41 13.35
C GLY A 176 3.57 0.08 12.31
N ASP A 177 2.49 -0.55 12.75
CA ASP A 177 1.39 -0.94 11.89
C ASP A 177 0.49 0.28 11.58
N ILE A 178 -0.21 0.21 10.45
CA ILE A 178 -1.25 1.17 10.06
C ILE A 178 -2.58 0.42 9.93
N THR A 179 -3.58 0.82 10.72
CA THR A 179 -4.93 0.28 10.64
C THR A 179 -5.93 1.35 10.23
N ILE A 180 -6.73 1.08 9.19
CA ILE A 180 -7.79 1.97 8.72
C ILE A 180 -9.13 1.23 8.70
N SER A 181 -10.15 1.78 9.36
CA SER A 181 -11.53 1.29 9.31
C SER A 181 -12.47 2.39 8.84
N THR A 182 -13.19 2.16 7.74
CA THR A 182 -14.10 3.13 7.11
C THR A 182 -15.23 2.47 6.31
N ASN A 183 -16.18 3.25 5.76
CA ASN A 183 -17.03 2.75 4.69
C ASN A 183 -16.34 2.92 3.33
N GLN A 184 -15.76 4.09 3.10
CA GLN A 184 -15.08 4.43 1.84
C GLN A 184 -13.66 4.91 2.11
N LEU A 185 -12.69 4.36 1.38
CA LEU A 185 -11.31 4.85 1.35
C LEU A 185 -10.96 5.29 -0.08
N ARG A 186 -10.42 6.51 -0.21
CA ARG A 186 -9.89 7.02 -1.46
C ARG A 186 -8.45 7.51 -1.29
N VAL A 187 -7.54 6.92 -2.05
CA VAL A 187 -6.10 7.26 -2.09
C VAL A 187 -5.78 7.72 -3.51
N VAL A 188 -5.50 9.01 -3.69
CA VAL A 188 -5.26 9.60 -5.02
C VAL A 188 -3.98 10.40 -5.00
N VAL A 189 -2.97 9.99 -5.77
CA VAL A 189 -1.66 10.66 -5.81
C VAL A 189 -1.11 10.77 -4.37
N ALA A 190 -1.13 9.66 -3.64
CA ALA A 190 -0.96 9.63 -2.20
C ALA A 190 -0.46 8.26 -1.73
N ASN A 191 0.12 8.21 -0.53
CA ASN A 191 0.74 7.01 0.01
C ASN A 191 0.16 6.60 1.37
N ILE A 192 -0.08 5.30 1.54
CA ILE A 192 -0.18 4.62 2.83
C ILE A 192 1.00 3.64 2.90
N LEU A 193 1.95 3.88 3.80
CA LEU A 193 3.26 3.20 3.75
C LEU A 193 3.77 2.81 5.13
N THR A 194 4.10 1.53 5.31
CA THR A 194 5.03 1.11 6.36
C THR A 194 6.38 0.79 5.74
N PHE A 195 7.46 1.30 6.32
CA PHE A 195 8.80 1.10 5.77
C PHE A 195 9.86 0.97 6.87
N THR A 196 10.64 -0.10 6.79
CA THR A 196 11.83 -0.27 7.65
C THR A 196 13.09 -0.21 6.81
N ALA A 197 13.89 0.84 7.02
CA ALA A 197 15.17 1.05 6.35
C ALA A 197 16.30 0.23 7.00
N GLY A 198 16.23 0.04 8.33
CA GLY A 198 17.20 -0.77 9.07
C GLY A 198 16.90 -2.26 9.01
N LYS A 199 17.38 -3.01 10.02
CA LYS A 199 17.32 -4.49 10.00
C LYS A 199 15.99 -5.09 10.47
N GLY A 200 15.10 -4.29 11.05
CA GLY A 200 13.79 -4.78 11.48
C GLY A 200 12.89 -5.13 10.29
N ASN A 201 11.80 -5.83 10.59
CA ASN A 201 10.80 -6.19 9.59
C ASN A 201 9.98 -4.95 9.17
N GLY A 202 9.33 -5.01 8.01
CA GLY A 202 8.30 -4.04 7.65
C GLY A 202 7.09 -4.14 8.59
N GLY A 203 6.46 -3.01 8.88
CA GLY A 203 5.17 -2.99 9.59
C GLY A 203 4.04 -3.46 8.70
N ASN A 204 2.87 -3.75 9.26
CA ASN A 204 1.70 -4.24 8.54
C ASN A 204 0.71 -3.11 8.25
N ILE A 205 -0.06 -3.27 7.17
CA ILE A 205 -1.17 -2.39 6.82
C ILE A 205 -2.46 -3.21 6.82
N SER A 206 -3.43 -2.83 7.64
CA SER A 206 -4.78 -3.42 7.64
C SER A 206 -5.82 -2.37 7.26
N ILE A 207 -6.57 -2.61 6.19
CA ILE A 207 -7.62 -1.72 5.70
C ILE A 207 -8.94 -2.47 5.64
N ASN A 208 -9.94 -1.98 6.37
CA ASN A 208 -11.30 -2.49 6.35
C ASN A 208 -12.24 -1.37 5.89
N ALA A 209 -12.73 -1.46 4.65
CA ALA A 209 -13.66 -0.51 4.07
C ALA A 209 -14.98 -1.19 3.73
N ASN A 210 -16.10 -0.86 4.39
CA ASN A 210 -17.34 -1.63 4.20
C ASN A 210 -17.90 -1.56 2.77
N GLU A 211 -17.63 -0.49 2.02
CA GLU A 211 -18.24 -0.25 0.71
C GLU A 211 -17.23 -0.26 -0.43
N SER A 212 -16.17 0.55 -0.34
CA SER A 212 -15.21 0.66 -1.44
C SER A 212 -13.84 1.18 -1.04
N ILE A 213 -12.84 0.73 -1.80
CA ILE A 213 -11.49 1.28 -1.82
C ILE A 213 -11.16 1.67 -3.25
N GLU A 214 -10.68 2.90 -3.42
CA GLU A 214 -10.19 3.43 -4.69
C GLU A 214 -8.75 3.93 -4.51
N ILE A 215 -7.82 3.38 -5.30
CA ILE A 215 -6.41 3.76 -5.31
C ILE A 215 -6.04 4.19 -6.74
N VAL A 216 -5.70 5.47 -6.91
CA VAL A 216 -5.39 6.06 -8.22
C VAL A 216 -4.04 6.76 -8.16
N GLY A 217 -3.11 6.39 -9.04
CA GLY A 217 -1.77 6.96 -9.03
C GLY A 217 -1.59 8.19 -9.90
N LEU A 218 -2.11 8.12 -11.11
CA LEU A 218 -1.87 9.10 -12.16
C LEU A 218 -3.18 9.76 -12.53
N ILE A 219 -3.12 11.08 -12.64
CA ILE A 219 -4.04 11.85 -13.47
C ILE A 219 -3.20 12.54 -14.56
N SER A 220 -3.71 12.59 -15.80
CA SER A 220 -2.92 12.95 -16.99
C SER A 220 -1.96 14.15 -16.80
N GLY A 221 -0.65 13.86 -16.82
CA GLY A 221 0.44 14.85 -16.82
C GLY A 221 1.38 14.80 -15.62
N ILE A 222 1.14 13.94 -14.61
CA ILE A 222 1.80 13.98 -13.30
C ILE A 222 2.32 12.60 -12.89
N ASN A 223 3.63 12.36 -12.92
CA ASN A 223 4.20 11.02 -12.73
C ASN A 223 4.29 10.61 -11.23
N ASP A 224 3.15 10.50 -10.56
CA ASP A 224 3.06 9.99 -9.19
C ASP A 224 2.32 8.65 -9.10
N GLN A 225 2.46 8.00 -7.96
CA GLN A 225 1.82 6.72 -7.66
C GLN A 225 0.82 6.86 -6.53
N GLY A 226 -0.21 6.03 -6.56
CA GLY A 226 -1.16 5.85 -5.47
C GLY A 226 -0.74 4.57 -4.79
N LEU A 227 -0.11 4.66 -3.62
CA LEU A 227 0.62 3.54 -3.04
C LEU A 227 -0.02 3.08 -1.73
N VAL A 228 -0.29 1.79 -1.61
CA VAL A 228 -0.49 1.11 -0.33
C VAL A 228 0.56 0.03 -0.22
N SER A 229 1.58 0.22 0.63
CA SER A 229 2.74 -0.66 0.63
C SER A 229 3.32 -0.94 2.00
N ALA A 230 3.61 -2.21 2.27
CA ALA A 230 4.36 -2.65 3.44
C ALA A 230 5.73 -3.16 3.00
N ALA A 231 6.79 -2.38 3.25
CA ALA A 231 8.10 -2.66 2.68
C ALA A 231 9.25 -2.71 3.71
N SER A 232 10.27 -3.50 3.39
CA SER A 232 11.52 -3.56 4.14
C SER A 232 12.73 -3.43 3.21
N PHE A 233 13.80 -2.83 3.72
CA PHE A 233 14.96 -2.53 2.88
C PHE A 233 16.14 -3.48 3.08
N SER A 234 16.53 -3.71 4.34
CA SER A 234 17.80 -4.36 4.67
C SER A 234 17.62 -5.86 4.95
N GLU A 235 17.75 -6.30 6.20
CA GLU A 235 17.73 -7.73 6.56
C GLU A 235 16.34 -8.26 6.91
N GLY A 236 15.43 -7.39 7.36
CA GLY A 236 14.10 -7.80 7.81
C GLY A 236 13.15 -8.17 6.66
N ASP A 237 12.22 -9.05 6.96
CA ASP A 237 11.17 -9.47 6.02
C ASP A 237 10.21 -8.30 5.73
N GLY A 238 9.59 -8.30 4.55
CA GLY A 238 8.51 -7.37 4.21
C GLY A 238 7.30 -7.60 5.11
N GLY A 239 6.55 -6.52 5.42
CA GLY A 239 5.32 -6.61 6.21
C GLY A 239 4.13 -7.18 5.41
N SER A 240 2.95 -7.23 6.01
CA SER A 240 1.72 -7.63 5.31
C SER A 240 0.85 -6.44 4.91
N VAL A 241 0.08 -6.62 3.83
CA VAL A 241 -1.05 -5.76 3.48
C VAL A 241 -2.31 -6.60 3.44
N ASP A 242 -3.24 -6.32 4.35
CA ASP A 242 -4.51 -7.04 4.49
C ASP A 242 -5.68 -6.08 4.23
N ILE A 243 -6.42 -6.32 3.15
CA ILE A 243 -7.50 -5.47 2.67
C ILE A 243 -8.82 -6.24 2.67
N ASN A 244 -9.85 -5.68 3.31
CA ASN A 244 -11.23 -6.15 3.23
C ASN A 244 -12.15 -5.05 2.72
N THR A 245 -12.91 -5.34 1.66
CA THR A 245 -13.88 -4.40 1.11
C THR A 245 -15.04 -5.09 0.40
N THR A 246 -16.07 -4.34 -0.01
CA THR A 246 -17.03 -4.84 -0.98
C THR A 246 -16.47 -4.70 -2.40
N ARG A 247 -15.91 -3.54 -2.75
CA ARG A 247 -15.32 -3.25 -4.06
C ARG A 247 -13.92 -2.63 -3.94
N LEU A 248 -12.99 -3.08 -4.77
CA LEU A 248 -11.65 -2.52 -4.90
C LEU A 248 -11.42 -2.06 -6.34
N LEU A 249 -11.00 -0.79 -6.50
CA LEU A 249 -10.52 -0.23 -7.76
C LEU A 249 -9.07 0.24 -7.59
N LEU A 250 -8.18 -0.29 -8.43
CA LEU A 250 -6.87 0.29 -8.68
C LEU A 250 -6.89 0.83 -10.11
N ALA A 251 -6.55 2.10 -10.27
CA ALA A 251 -6.53 2.73 -11.58
C ALA A 251 -5.24 3.50 -11.82
N ASP A 252 -4.76 3.47 -13.06
CA ASP A 252 -3.74 4.36 -13.61
C ASP A 252 -2.56 4.56 -12.65
N GLY A 253 -1.78 3.51 -12.38
CA GLY A 253 -0.64 3.61 -11.44
C GLY A 253 -1.02 3.46 -9.95
N GLY A 254 -2.22 2.96 -9.66
CA GLY A 254 -2.57 2.46 -8.33
C GLY A 254 -1.81 1.18 -7.99
N ILE A 255 -1.17 1.15 -6.83
CA ILE A 255 -0.27 0.07 -6.39
C ILE A 255 -0.67 -0.42 -4.99
N ILE A 256 -0.79 -1.75 -4.87
CA ILE A 256 -0.78 -2.45 -3.57
C ILE A 256 0.47 -3.34 -3.53
N GLY A 257 1.27 -3.25 -2.47
CA GLY A 257 2.60 -3.86 -2.42
C GLY A 257 3.00 -4.44 -1.06
N ALA A 258 3.70 -5.56 -1.07
CA ALA A 258 4.43 -6.06 0.10
C ALA A 258 5.85 -6.50 -0.32
N SER A 259 6.76 -5.55 -0.54
CA SER A 259 8.06 -5.78 -1.19
C SER A 259 9.24 -5.71 -0.22
N ALA A 260 10.30 -6.46 -0.51
CA ALA A 260 11.58 -6.36 0.19
C ALA A 260 12.75 -6.12 -0.78
N PHE A 261 13.75 -5.35 -0.36
CA PHE A 261 14.88 -4.92 -1.21
C PHE A 261 16.23 -5.55 -0.84
N GLY A 262 16.27 -6.37 0.21
CA GLY A 262 17.52 -6.89 0.78
C GLY A 262 17.48 -8.40 1.00
N LYS A 263 17.80 -8.84 2.22
CA LYS A 263 17.95 -10.27 2.58
C LYS A 263 16.70 -10.89 3.15
N GLY A 264 15.75 -10.08 3.61
CA GLY A 264 14.45 -10.55 4.07
C GLY A 264 13.54 -10.96 2.92
N ASN A 265 12.66 -11.91 3.19
CA ASN A 265 11.64 -12.38 2.25
C ASN A 265 10.62 -11.26 1.97
N ALA A 266 10.02 -11.27 0.78
CA ALA A 266 8.95 -10.34 0.47
C ALA A 266 7.69 -10.69 1.29
N GLY A 267 6.88 -9.68 1.53
CA GLY A 267 5.73 -9.76 2.42
C GLY A 267 4.51 -10.42 1.79
N ILE A 268 3.39 -10.40 2.53
CA ILE A 268 2.15 -11.04 2.12
C ILE A 268 1.12 -9.96 1.76
N VAL A 269 0.40 -10.14 0.66
CA VAL A 269 -0.77 -9.33 0.31
C VAL A 269 -2.00 -10.22 0.35
N THR A 270 -2.98 -9.88 1.19
CA THR A 270 -4.30 -10.52 1.24
C THR A 270 -5.37 -9.51 0.88
N ILE A 271 -6.19 -9.82 -0.12
CA ILE A 271 -7.31 -8.97 -0.52
C ILE A 271 -8.59 -9.79 -0.55
N ASN A 272 -9.57 -9.37 0.25
CA ASN A 272 -10.93 -9.92 0.22
C ASN A 272 -11.87 -8.81 -0.23
N ALA A 273 -12.41 -8.92 -1.44
CA ALA A 273 -13.44 -8.02 -1.95
C ALA A 273 -14.71 -8.82 -2.23
N SER A 274 -15.80 -8.62 -1.49
CA SER A 274 -16.95 -9.53 -1.64
C SER A 274 -17.64 -9.46 -3.01
N GLU A 275 -17.54 -8.33 -3.71
CA GLU A 275 -18.19 -8.11 -5.01
C GLU A 275 -17.17 -8.09 -6.15
N SER A 276 -16.20 -7.17 -6.14
CA SER A 276 -15.30 -7.01 -7.29
C SER A 276 -13.93 -6.45 -6.94
N ILE A 277 -12.93 -6.87 -7.72
CA ILE A 277 -11.63 -6.23 -7.83
C ILE A 277 -11.42 -5.84 -9.29
N THR A 278 -11.11 -4.57 -9.52
CA THR A 278 -10.83 -4.04 -10.86
C THR A 278 -9.48 -3.36 -10.86
N LEU A 279 -8.56 -3.83 -11.70
CA LEU A 279 -7.29 -3.17 -12.00
C LEU A 279 -7.41 -2.60 -13.42
N LEU A 280 -7.35 -1.28 -13.54
CA LEU A 280 -7.40 -0.58 -14.80
C LEU A 280 -6.11 0.19 -15.01
N ASP A 281 -5.53 0.05 -16.18
CA ASP A 281 -4.52 0.97 -16.67
C ASP A 281 -5.02 1.55 -17.98
N THR A 282 -5.42 2.82 -17.95
CA THR A 282 -6.09 3.51 -19.06
C THR A 282 -5.24 4.60 -19.67
N LEU A 283 -4.09 4.91 -19.05
CA LEU A 283 -3.20 5.98 -19.46
C LEU A 283 -1.96 5.38 -20.15
N PRO A 284 -1.67 5.75 -21.42
CA PRO A 284 -0.55 5.20 -22.17
C PRO A 284 0.77 5.86 -21.73
N THR A 285 1.21 5.61 -20.49
CA THR A 285 2.45 6.17 -19.95
C THR A 285 3.39 5.05 -19.51
N PRO A 286 4.68 5.10 -19.89
CA PRO A 286 5.63 4.03 -19.59
C PRO A 286 6.14 4.06 -18.13
N PHE A 287 5.58 4.92 -17.28
CA PHE A 287 6.16 5.26 -15.97
C PHE A 287 5.38 4.71 -14.78
N THR A 288 4.13 4.29 -14.95
CA THR A 288 3.31 3.79 -13.85
C THR A 288 2.46 2.62 -14.30
N SER A 289 2.68 1.46 -13.68
CA SER A 289 1.86 0.27 -13.89
C SER A 289 0.85 0.11 -12.76
N THR A 290 -0.43 -0.12 -13.08
CA THR A 290 -1.41 -0.54 -12.07
C THR A 290 -1.09 -1.95 -11.59
N GLN A 291 -0.73 -2.13 -10.30
CA GLN A 291 -0.27 -3.44 -9.84
C GLN A 291 -0.64 -3.84 -8.40
N ILE A 292 -0.86 -5.14 -8.21
CA ILE A 292 -0.79 -5.80 -6.89
C ILE A 292 0.47 -6.64 -6.87
N SER A 293 1.35 -6.44 -5.88
CA SER A 293 2.69 -7.01 -5.91
C SER A 293 3.22 -7.51 -4.56
N SER A 294 3.98 -8.60 -4.60
CA SER A 294 4.85 -9.05 -3.52
C SER A 294 6.18 -9.46 -4.13
N THR A 295 7.22 -8.63 -3.97
CA THR A 295 8.43 -8.72 -4.80
C THR A 295 9.71 -8.59 -3.98
N ILE A 296 10.69 -9.43 -4.31
CA ILE A 296 12.10 -9.21 -3.99
C ILE A 296 12.72 -8.38 -5.11
N THR A 297 13.14 -7.17 -4.77
CA THR A 297 13.70 -6.21 -5.72
C THR A 297 15.20 -6.11 -5.53
N ARG A 298 15.96 -6.03 -6.62
CA ARG A 298 17.40 -5.73 -6.53
C ARG A 298 17.60 -4.31 -6.04
N PRO A 299 18.37 -4.09 -4.97
CA PRO A 299 18.64 -2.75 -4.49
C PRO A 299 19.43 -1.98 -5.56
N PRO A 300 19.13 -0.70 -5.83
CA PRO A 300 19.95 0.11 -6.74
C PRO A 300 21.42 0.18 -6.32
N VAL A 301 22.34 0.29 -7.29
CA VAL A 301 23.81 0.28 -7.05
C VAL A 301 24.25 1.34 -6.03
N PHE A 302 23.61 2.50 -6.04
CA PHE A 302 23.87 3.55 -5.04
C PHE A 302 23.65 3.02 -3.62
N PHE A 303 22.53 2.35 -3.38
CA PHE A 303 22.20 1.82 -2.05
C PHE A 303 22.99 0.58 -1.68
N GLN A 304 23.32 -0.28 -2.66
CA GLN A 304 24.26 -1.39 -2.44
C GLN A 304 25.56 -0.88 -1.81
N ARG A 305 26.09 0.24 -2.32
CA ARG A 305 27.32 0.85 -1.80
C ARG A 305 27.13 1.57 -0.47
N LEU A 306 26.00 2.26 -0.30
CA LEU A 306 25.72 3.02 0.93
C LEU A 306 25.52 2.11 2.13
N PHE A 307 24.85 0.98 1.94
CA PHE A 307 24.42 0.08 3.03
C PHE A 307 25.14 -1.29 3.03
N GLY A 308 26.05 -1.54 2.09
CA GLY A 308 26.78 -2.82 2.01
C GLY A 308 25.88 -4.01 1.64
N LEU A 309 24.85 -3.79 0.82
CA LEU A 309 23.93 -4.84 0.41
C LEU A 309 24.52 -5.70 -0.72
N ASP A 310 24.17 -6.98 -0.70
CA ASP A 310 24.51 -7.90 -1.79
C ASP A 310 23.75 -7.50 -3.07
N PRO A 311 24.41 -7.51 -4.26
CA PRO A 311 23.80 -7.08 -5.52
C PRO A 311 22.71 -8.01 -6.04
N ILE A 312 22.70 -9.25 -5.56
CA ILE A 312 21.71 -10.29 -5.87
C ILE A 312 21.10 -10.74 -4.54
N PRO A 313 19.85 -10.35 -4.24
CA PRO A 313 19.12 -10.86 -3.09
C PRO A 313 19.06 -12.39 -3.10
N THR A 314 19.11 -13.02 -1.92
CA THR A 314 18.96 -14.49 -1.78
C THR A 314 17.62 -14.90 -1.17
N ALA A 315 16.80 -13.91 -0.79
CA ALA A 315 15.51 -14.08 -0.16
C ALA A 315 14.46 -14.64 -1.12
N ASN A 316 13.37 -15.18 -0.58
CA ASN A 316 12.25 -15.68 -1.38
C ASN A 316 11.20 -14.59 -1.64
N ALA A 317 10.51 -14.68 -2.77
CA ALA A 317 9.34 -13.84 -3.01
C ALA A 317 8.16 -14.29 -2.13
N GLY A 318 7.23 -13.37 -1.89
CA GLY A 318 6.18 -13.56 -0.89
C GLY A 318 4.92 -14.20 -1.47
N LYS A 319 3.77 -13.84 -0.91
CA LYS A 319 2.48 -14.43 -1.27
C LYS A 319 1.44 -13.38 -1.59
N ILE A 320 0.63 -13.63 -2.62
CA ILE A 320 -0.59 -12.88 -2.89
C ILE A 320 -1.77 -13.84 -2.76
N THR A 321 -2.77 -13.48 -1.97
CA THR A 321 -4.05 -14.19 -1.87
C THR A 321 -5.20 -13.23 -2.15
N ILE A 322 -6.04 -13.58 -3.12
CA ILE A 322 -7.18 -12.76 -3.53
C ILE A 322 -8.44 -13.59 -3.48
N ASN A 323 -9.48 -13.06 -2.83
CA ASN A 323 -10.82 -13.62 -2.82
C ASN A 323 -11.80 -12.55 -3.32
N THR A 324 -12.52 -12.84 -4.40
CA THR A 324 -13.55 -11.94 -4.93
C THR A 324 -14.66 -12.70 -5.65
N SER A 325 -15.79 -12.06 -5.95
CA SER A 325 -16.72 -12.65 -6.92
C SER A 325 -16.21 -12.39 -8.34
N GLU A 326 -15.90 -11.14 -8.67
CA GLU A 326 -15.41 -10.76 -9.99
C GLU A 326 -13.99 -10.17 -9.91
N LEU A 327 -13.07 -10.67 -10.74
CA LEU A 327 -11.75 -10.06 -10.94
C LEU A 327 -11.62 -9.60 -12.40
N THR A 328 -11.40 -8.31 -12.59
CA THR A 328 -11.10 -7.73 -13.92
C THR A 328 -9.74 -7.06 -13.87
N ILE A 329 -8.87 -7.43 -14.81
CA ILE A 329 -7.59 -6.76 -15.04
C ILE A 329 -7.58 -6.33 -16.50
N SER A 330 -7.42 -5.04 -16.73
CA SER A 330 -7.29 -4.49 -18.08
C SER A 330 -6.13 -3.53 -18.11
N GLY A 331 -5.12 -3.84 -18.91
CA GLY A 331 -4.11 -2.86 -19.26
C GLY A 331 -4.61 -1.90 -20.34
N ASP A 332 -3.68 -1.13 -20.87
CA ASP A 332 -3.85 -0.32 -22.07
C ASP A 332 -3.20 -1.02 -23.28
N SER A 333 -3.70 -0.70 -24.47
CA SER A 333 -3.20 -1.22 -25.75
C SER A 333 -1.76 -0.87 -26.07
N ASP A 334 -1.20 0.21 -25.50
CA ASP A 334 0.17 0.64 -25.80
C ASP A 334 1.20 0.00 -24.85
N THR A 335 0.93 -0.04 -23.54
CA THR A 335 1.94 -0.38 -22.53
C THR A 335 1.72 -1.71 -21.80
N GLN A 336 0.49 -2.26 -21.76
CA GLN A 336 0.19 -3.60 -21.23
C GLN A 336 0.57 -3.79 -19.74
N ASP A 337 0.30 -2.77 -18.92
CA ASP A 337 0.93 -2.62 -17.60
C ASP A 337 0.07 -3.04 -16.38
N ALA A 338 -1.18 -3.47 -16.56
CA ALA A 338 -2.00 -3.91 -15.41
C ALA A 338 -1.65 -5.35 -14.96
N GLN A 339 -1.13 -5.51 -13.74
CA GLN A 339 -0.53 -6.78 -13.31
C GLN A 339 -0.84 -7.18 -11.87
N ILE A 340 -1.03 -8.49 -11.63
CA ILE A 340 -0.89 -9.09 -10.30
C ILE A 340 0.36 -9.94 -10.33
N ARG A 341 1.37 -9.60 -9.52
CA ARG A 341 2.69 -10.20 -9.65
C ARG A 341 3.35 -10.54 -8.33
N VAL A 342 3.81 -11.78 -8.23
CA VAL A 342 4.84 -12.18 -7.29
C VAL A 342 6.16 -12.32 -8.06
N ARG A 343 7.25 -11.70 -7.60
CA ARG A 343 8.51 -11.72 -8.36
C ARG A 343 9.74 -11.85 -7.46
N ASN A 344 10.68 -12.69 -7.87
CA ASN A 344 12.02 -12.73 -7.29
C ASN A 344 13.06 -12.24 -8.30
N GLN A 345 13.69 -11.08 -8.07
CA GLN A 345 14.80 -10.61 -8.90
C GLN A 345 16.17 -11.16 -8.46
N GLY A 346 16.22 -11.85 -7.33
CA GLY A 346 17.41 -12.46 -6.74
C GLY A 346 17.64 -13.90 -7.19
N SER A 347 18.35 -14.65 -6.35
CA SER A 347 18.60 -16.08 -6.55
C SER A 347 17.71 -16.98 -5.70
N GLY A 348 16.77 -16.40 -4.95
CA GLY A 348 15.80 -17.16 -4.16
C GLY A 348 14.64 -17.69 -5.01
N ASN A 349 13.72 -18.40 -4.37
CA ASN A 349 12.58 -18.99 -5.05
C ASN A 349 11.50 -17.95 -5.38
N GLY A 350 10.74 -18.22 -6.44
CA GLY A 350 9.49 -17.53 -6.73
C GLY A 350 8.47 -17.79 -5.64
N GLY A 351 7.46 -16.93 -5.56
CA GLY A 351 6.47 -16.99 -4.50
C GLY A 351 5.16 -17.62 -4.95
N GLU A 352 4.11 -17.41 -4.18
CA GLU A 352 2.81 -18.05 -4.37
C GLU A 352 1.72 -17.02 -4.68
N LEU A 353 0.93 -17.28 -5.71
CA LEU A 353 -0.22 -16.47 -6.06
C LEU A 353 -1.46 -17.36 -6.06
N VAL A 354 -2.42 -17.04 -5.19
CA VAL A 354 -3.69 -17.76 -5.07
C VAL A 354 -4.84 -16.80 -5.34
N ILE A 355 -5.67 -17.09 -6.34
CA ILE A 355 -6.89 -16.32 -6.62
C ILE A 355 -8.09 -17.25 -6.55
N LYS A 356 -9.07 -16.88 -5.73
CA LYS A 356 -10.40 -17.49 -5.68
C LYS A 356 -11.43 -16.49 -6.19
N ALA A 357 -12.09 -16.84 -7.28
CA ALA A 357 -13.07 -15.97 -7.93
C ALA A 357 -14.27 -16.73 -8.48
N ASP A 358 -15.35 -16.02 -8.79
CA ASP A 358 -16.41 -16.59 -9.62
C ASP A 358 -16.04 -16.43 -11.09
N THR A 359 -15.51 -15.26 -11.47
CA THR A 359 -15.07 -14.96 -12.83
C THR A 359 -13.76 -14.18 -12.80
N ILE A 360 -12.85 -14.49 -13.74
CA ILE A 360 -11.63 -13.72 -14.00
C ILE A 360 -11.61 -13.29 -15.47
N ASN A 361 -11.45 -12.00 -15.72
CA ASN A 361 -11.30 -11.42 -17.05
C ASN A 361 -9.96 -10.67 -17.16
N LEU A 362 -9.08 -11.12 -18.05
CA LEU A 362 -7.83 -10.46 -18.40
C LEU A 362 -7.93 -9.88 -19.81
N ASN A 363 -7.63 -8.59 -19.94
CA ASN A 363 -7.72 -7.86 -21.20
C ASN A 363 -6.53 -6.92 -21.42
N TYR A 364 -6.23 -6.63 -22.69
CA TYR A 364 -5.20 -5.66 -23.12
C TYR A 364 -3.86 -5.84 -22.38
N GLY A 365 -3.21 -6.98 -22.59
CA GLY A 365 -1.90 -7.30 -22.03
C GLY A 365 -1.85 -7.46 -20.51
N ALA A 366 -3.01 -7.53 -19.85
CA ALA A 366 -3.08 -7.82 -18.43
C ALA A 366 -2.33 -9.11 -18.06
N SER A 367 -1.65 -9.11 -16.92
CA SER A 367 -0.81 -10.25 -16.49
C SER A 367 -1.10 -10.71 -15.07
N ILE A 368 -1.16 -12.04 -14.89
CA ILE A 368 -1.02 -12.70 -13.59
C ILE A 368 0.30 -13.47 -13.61
N ALA A 369 1.25 -13.08 -12.78
CA ALA A 369 2.63 -13.55 -12.88
C ALA A 369 3.21 -14.02 -11.54
N SER A 370 3.95 -15.13 -11.57
CA SER A 370 4.79 -15.59 -10.46
C SER A 370 6.17 -15.98 -10.98
N SER A 371 7.07 -15.00 -11.12
CA SER A 371 8.35 -15.18 -11.83
C SER A 371 9.58 -15.16 -10.91
N THR A 372 10.66 -15.77 -11.39
CA THR A 372 11.96 -15.80 -10.70
C THR A 372 13.10 -15.48 -11.67
N PHE A 373 14.19 -14.92 -11.15
CA PHE A 373 15.37 -14.61 -11.97
C PHE A 373 16.32 -15.80 -12.14
N SER A 374 16.53 -16.62 -11.10
CA SER A 374 17.41 -17.79 -11.20
C SER A 374 17.15 -18.90 -10.16
N GLY A 375 16.05 -18.82 -9.40
CA GLY A 375 15.65 -19.87 -8.45
C GLY A 375 14.60 -20.82 -9.03
N GLN A 376 13.90 -21.57 -8.18
CA GLN A 376 12.69 -22.29 -8.59
C GLN A 376 11.57 -21.28 -8.90
N GLY A 377 10.85 -21.47 -10.01
CA GLY A 377 9.72 -20.63 -10.39
C GLY A 377 8.58 -20.67 -9.38
N GLY A 378 7.79 -19.60 -9.36
CA GLY A 378 6.68 -19.47 -8.41
C GLY A 378 5.45 -20.28 -8.81
N ASN A 379 4.51 -20.45 -7.89
CA ASN A 379 3.28 -21.18 -8.15
C ASN A 379 2.09 -20.22 -8.32
N ILE A 380 1.23 -20.51 -9.30
CA ILE A 380 -0.07 -19.85 -9.49
C ILE A 380 -1.17 -20.88 -9.30
N GLU A 381 -2.12 -20.60 -8.41
CA GLU A 381 -3.34 -21.37 -8.21
C GLU A 381 -4.57 -20.47 -8.46
N LEU A 382 -5.38 -20.85 -9.44
CA LEU A 382 -6.64 -20.18 -9.77
C LEU A 382 -7.80 -21.15 -9.52
N ASP A 383 -8.67 -20.81 -8.56
CA ASP A 383 -9.90 -21.54 -8.26
C ASP A 383 -11.10 -20.67 -8.63
N ILE A 384 -11.70 -20.97 -9.79
CA ILE A 384 -12.65 -20.09 -10.47
C ILE A 384 -13.97 -20.84 -10.64
N ARG A 385 -15.08 -20.29 -10.13
CA ARG A 385 -16.36 -21.01 -10.22
C ARG A 385 -16.89 -21.10 -11.64
N ASN A 386 -16.89 -20.00 -12.39
CA ASN A 386 -17.57 -19.89 -13.68
C ASN A 386 -16.60 -19.87 -14.85
N GLY A 387 -15.78 -18.82 -14.97
CA GLY A 387 -15.06 -18.57 -16.22
C GLY A 387 -13.76 -17.81 -16.06
N LEU A 388 -12.75 -18.26 -16.78
CA LEU A 388 -11.49 -17.55 -17.02
C LEU A 388 -11.42 -17.16 -18.49
N LEU A 389 -11.37 -15.86 -18.76
CA LEU A 389 -11.19 -15.29 -20.10
C LEU A 389 -9.87 -14.53 -20.18
N LEU A 390 -9.00 -14.94 -21.10
CA LEU A 390 -7.83 -14.17 -21.51
C LEU A 390 -8.05 -13.66 -22.93
N ARG A 391 -7.85 -12.36 -23.12
CA ARG A 391 -7.98 -11.71 -24.43
C ARG A 391 -6.98 -10.58 -24.64
N ASN A 392 -6.77 -10.19 -25.89
CA ASN A 392 -5.87 -9.11 -26.34
C ASN A 392 -4.47 -9.19 -25.71
N GLY A 393 -3.74 -10.27 -25.94
CA GLY A 393 -2.34 -10.41 -25.49
C GLY A 393 -2.17 -10.66 -23.99
N SER A 394 -3.25 -10.98 -23.27
CA SER A 394 -3.18 -11.20 -21.82
C SER A 394 -2.44 -12.49 -21.46
N THR A 395 -1.82 -12.50 -20.28
CA THR A 395 -0.90 -13.57 -19.87
C THR A 395 -1.16 -14.10 -18.46
N ILE A 396 -0.96 -15.41 -18.28
CA ILE A 396 -0.73 -16.05 -16.98
C ILE A 396 0.63 -16.74 -17.07
N THR A 397 1.59 -16.35 -16.24
CA THR A 397 2.98 -16.81 -16.40
C THR A 397 3.70 -17.14 -15.09
N THR A 398 4.41 -18.26 -15.08
CA THR A 398 5.35 -18.66 -14.02
C THR A 398 6.79 -18.74 -14.53
N GLU A 399 7.08 -17.96 -15.57
CA GLU A 399 8.36 -18.01 -16.28
C GLU A 399 9.56 -17.72 -15.37
N ALA A 400 10.59 -18.54 -15.54
CA ALA A 400 11.90 -18.36 -14.91
C ALA A 400 12.90 -17.78 -15.91
N GLU A 401 13.58 -16.70 -15.50
CA GLU A 401 14.68 -16.12 -16.26
C GLU A 401 16.00 -16.90 -16.01
N ASN A 402 17.06 -16.55 -16.75
CA ASN A 402 18.40 -17.17 -16.71
C ASN A 402 18.37 -18.69 -16.53
N ASP A 403 19.00 -19.19 -15.46
CA ASP A 403 19.22 -20.59 -15.16
C ASP A 403 18.16 -21.11 -14.15
N GLY A 404 17.05 -20.39 -13.95
CA GLY A 404 15.96 -20.83 -13.07
C GLY A 404 15.01 -21.82 -13.74
N ASP A 405 14.35 -22.64 -12.93
CA ASP A 405 13.35 -23.63 -13.37
C ASP A 405 11.95 -23.01 -13.39
N GLY A 406 11.13 -23.36 -14.39
CA GLY A 406 9.78 -22.86 -14.56
C GLY A 406 8.89 -23.24 -13.37
N GLY A 407 7.97 -22.35 -13.00
CA GLY A 407 7.03 -22.58 -11.90
C GLY A 407 5.74 -23.26 -12.33
N ASN A 408 4.89 -23.67 -11.38
CA ASN A 408 3.68 -24.44 -11.72
C ASN A 408 2.42 -23.58 -11.77
N ILE A 409 1.53 -23.88 -12.71
CA ILE A 409 0.22 -23.24 -12.85
C ILE A 409 -0.87 -24.29 -12.67
N THR A 410 -1.75 -24.09 -11.69
CA THR A 410 -2.97 -24.89 -11.50
C THR A 410 -4.20 -24.02 -11.72
N ILE A 411 -5.09 -24.45 -12.61
CA ILE A 411 -6.34 -23.76 -12.94
C ILE A 411 -7.50 -24.74 -12.76
N ASN A 412 -8.45 -24.40 -11.90
CA ASN A 412 -9.75 -25.04 -11.80
C ASN A 412 -10.82 -24.03 -12.24
N SER A 413 -11.55 -24.34 -13.31
CA SER A 413 -12.64 -23.47 -13.77
C SER A 413 -13.72 -24.23 -14.53
N ASP A 414 -14.98 -23.80 -14.48
CA ASP A 414 -16.01 -24.39 -15.35
C ASP A 414 -15.71 -24.15 -16.83
N LEU A 415 -15.22 -22.96 -17.19
CA LEU A 415 -14.84 -22.57 -18.54
C LEU A 415 -13.46 -21.88 -18.57
N LEU A 416 -12.62 -22.23 -19.53
CA LEU A 416 -11.38 -21.54 -19.86
C LEU A 416 -11.37 -21.14 -21.34
N THR A 417 -11.21 -19.84 -21.62
CA THR A 417 -11.16 -19.28 -22.97
C THR A 417 -9.93 -18.39 -23.17
N LEU A 418 -9.11 -18.71 -24.19
CA LEU A 418 -7.97 -17.90 -24.63
C LEU A 418 -8.20 -17.47 -26.08
N ILE A 419 -8.21 -16.15 -26.30
CA ILE A 419 -8.39 -15.52 -27.61
C ILE A 419 -7.42 -14.36 -27.82
N GLU A 420 -7.30 -13.89 -29.06
CA GLU A 420 -6.65 -12.61 -29.38
C GLU A 420 -5.19 -12.57 -28.88
N SER A 421 -4.41 -13.58 -29.26
CA SER A 421 -2.97 -13.73 -28.94
C SER A 421 -2.62 -13.86 -27.44
N SER A 422 -3.49 -14.53 -26.66
CA SER A 422 -3.28 -14.72 -25.22
C SER A 422 -2.43 -15.95 -24.89
N LEU A 423 -1.78 -15.94 -23.71
CA LEU A 423 -0.78 -16.94 -23.34
C LEU A 423 -0.92 -17.43 -21.89
N ILE A 424 -0.86 -18.75 -21.69
CA ILE A 424 -0.57 -19.36 -20.37
C ILE A 424 0.79 -20.05 -20.47
N ASN A 425 1.76 -19.65 -19.64
CA ASN A 425 3.16 -20.03 -19.82
C ASN A 425 3.85 -20.44 -18.52
N ALA A 426 4.46 -21.63 -18.51
CA ALA A 426 5.32 -22.13 -17.43
C ALA A 426 6.76 -22.42 -17.92
N ASN A 427 7.23 -21.69 -18.94
CA ASN A 427 8.55 -21.92 -19.52
C ASN A 427 9.70 -21.56 -18.59
N ALA A 428 10.86 -22.11 -18.90
CA ALA A 428 12.16 -21.67 -18.38
C ALA A 428 13.06 -21.28 -19.54
N ASN A 429 14.04 -20.40 -19.31
CA ASN A 429 15.01 -20.01 -20.34
C ASN A 429 16.14 -21.04 -20.51
N ARG A 430 16.76 -21.46 -19.41
CA ARG A 430 17.81 -22.50 -19.41
C ARG A 430 17.59 -23.63 -18.41
N GLY A 431 16.65 -23.46 -17.48
CA GLY A 431 16.22 -24.50 -16.55
C GLY A 431 15.18 -25.43 -17.17
N ASP A 432 14.62 -26.30 -16.34
CA ASP A 432 13.51 -27.17 -16.73
C ASP A 432 12.20 -26.38 -16.74
N GLY A 433 11.35 -26.59 -17.77
CA GLY A 433 10.00 -26.01 -17.78
C GLY A 433 9.12 -26.54 -16.63
N GLY A 434 8.16 -25.74 -16.18
CA GLY A 434 7.23 -26.09 -15.10
C GLY A 434 6.05 -26.97 -15.53
N GLU A 435 5.11 -27.19 -14.62
CA GLU A 435 3.86 -27.92 -14.89
C GLU A 435 2.67 -26.97 -15.07
N ILE A 436 1.83 -27.24 -16.09
CA ILE A 436 0.50 -26.60 -16.22
C ILE A 436 -0.57 -27.67 -16.07
N LYS A 437 -1.40 -27.53 -15.03
CA LYS A 437 -2.53 -28.41 -14.74
C LYS A 437 -3.85 -27.64 -14.84
N ILE A 438 -4.73 -28.08 -15.74
CA ILE A 438 -6.03 -27.46 -15.98
C ILE A 438 -7.15 -28.47 -15.75
N THR A 439 -8.07 -28.15 -14.85
CA THR A 439 -9.31 -28.90 -14.62
C THR A 439 -10.48 -28.03 -15.08
N THR A 440 -11.14 -28.41 -16.18
CA THR A 440 -12.27 -27.62 -16.71
C THR A 440 -13.35 -28.45 -17.40
N GLN A 441 -14.58 -27.93 -17.45
CA GLN A 441 -15.66 -28.52 -18.26
C GLN A 441 -15.54 -28.12 -19.74
N GLY A 442 -14.95 -26.96 -20.04
CA GLY A 442 -14.76 -26.47 -21.41
C GLY A 442 -13.45 -25.70 -21.58
N LEU A 443 -12.64 -26.11 -22.56
CA LEU A 443 -11.40 -25.45 -22.93
C LEU A 443 -11.47 -24.95 -24.39
N PHE A 444 -11.36 -23.64 -24.58
CA PHE A 444 -11.34 -22.99 -25.89
C PHE A 444 -10.06 -22.20 -26.07
N VAL A 445 -9.17 -22.66 -26.94
CA VAL A 445 -7.91 -21.97 -27.27
C VAL A 445 -7.91 -21.67 -28.76
N PHE A 446 -7.82 -20.39 -29.11
CA PHE A 446 -7.81 -19.95 -30.51
C PHE A 446 -6.43 -20.15 -31.14
N PRO A 447 -6.33 -20.26 -32.48
CA PRO A 447 -5.07 -20.60 -33.17
C PRO A 447 -3.90 -19.63 -32.94
N ASP A 448 -4.18 -18.41 -32.53
CA ASP A 448 -3.19 -17.37 -32.22
C ASP A 448 -2.80 -17.34 -30.74
N SER A 449 -3.45 -18.14 -29.90
CA SER A 449 -3.22 -18.23 -28.45
C SER A 449 -2.53 -19.54 -28.09
N ALA A 450 -1.84 -19.59 -26.94
CA ALA A 450 -1.03 -20.74 -26.58
C ALA A 450 -1.03 -21.08 -25.08
N ILE A 451 -0.76 -22.37 -24.81
CA ILE A 451 -0.47 -22.90 -23.47
C ILE A 451 0.86 -23.64 -23.59
N THR A 452 1.92 -23.19 -22.90
CA THR A 452 3.29 -23.71 -23.08
C THR A 452 4.01 -23.97 -21.76
N ALA A 453 4.75 -25.06 -21.71
CA ALA A 453 5.64 -25.41 -20.61
C ALA A 453 6.88 -26.11 -21.19
N SER A 454 7.87 -25.33 -21.59
CA SER A 454 9.09 -25.79 -22.25
C SER A 454 10.36 -25.19 -21.64
N SER A 455 11.48 -25.86 -21.89
CA SER A 455 12.86 -25.42 -21.65
C SER A 455 13.54 -24.98 -22.93
#